data_AF-G8UM78-F1
#
_entry.id   AF-G8UM78-F1
#
_cell.length_a   1.000
_cell.length_b   1.000
_cell.length_c   1.000
_cell.angle_alpha   90.00
_cell.angle_beta   90.00
_cell.angle_gamma   90.00
#
_symmetry.space_group_name_H-M   'P 1'
#
loop_
_entity.id
_entity.type
_entity.pdbx_description
1 polymer ?
#
loop_
_entity_poly.entity_id
_entity_poly.type
_entity_poly.pdbx_seq_one_letter_code
_entity_poly.pdbx_strand_id
1 'polypeptide(L)' 'MTLQLTETDEASGSNVLSTDRTSYEIQLWSGMRMLKSFKTDQPTFSIPTVGLPAGLYFVRVVKDGQTYTQKLIKK' A
#
# COMPACT_ATOMS: atom_id res chain seq x y z
N MET A 1 -10.85 -3.51 5.08
CA MET A 1 -10.47 -2.10 4.84
C MET A 1 -9.51 -2.08 3.68
N THR A 2 -9.84 -1.38 2.60
CA THR A 2 -9.04 -1.23 1.39
C THR A 2 -8.42 0.17 1.40
N LEU A 3 -7.10 0.26 1.29
CA LEU A 3 -6.40 1.54 1.17
C LEU A 3 -6.40 1.92 -0.31
N GLN A 4 -7.20 2.92 -0.65
CA GLN A 4 -7.21 3.53 -1.98
C GLN A 4 -6.19 4.67 -1.96
N LEU A 5 -5.04 4.49 -2.61
CA LEU A 5 -4.21 5.62 -3.03
C LEU A 5 -4.65 5.97 -4.45
N THR A 6 -5.54 6.97 -4.58
CA THR A 6 -5.83 7.57 -5.87
C THR A 6 -4.69 8.53 -6.21
N GLU A 7 -3.84 8.14 -7.16
CA GLU A 7 -3.23 9.13 -8.05
C GLU A 7 -4.38 9.72 -8.85
N THR A 8 -4.78 10.95 -8.51
CA THR A 8 -5.81 11.70 -9.22
C THR A 8 -5.31 11.92 -10.65
N ASP A 9 -5.67 11.04 -11.57
CA ASP A 9 -5.70 11.33 -12.99
C ASP A 9 -6.93 10.62 -13.60
N GLU A 10 -7.88 11.45 -14.00
CA GLU A 10 -9.16 11.08 -14.59
C GLU A 10 -8.94 10.41 -15.95
N ALA A 11 -9.01 9.09 -16.03
CA ALA A 11 -9.14 8.42 -17.32
C ALA A 11 -10.06 7.19 -17.24
N SER A 12 -11.20 7.36 -17.90
CA SER A 12 -12.23 6.35 -18.13
C SER A 12 -11.70 5.16 -18.95
N GLY A 13 -12.11 3.96 -18.57
CA GLY A 13 -12.20 2.84 -19.51
C GLY A 13 -11.02 1.87 -19.51
N SER A 14 -11.39 0.60 -19.49
CA SER A 14 -10.63 -0.61 -19.78
C SER A 14 -9.25 -0.45 -20.45
N ASN A 15 -8.33 -1.29 -19.97
CA ASN A 15 -7.02 -1.62 -20.56
C ASN A 15 -5.86 -0.74 -20.07
N VAL A 16 -5.36 -1.02 -18.87
CA VAL A 16 -4.03 -0.53 -18.49
C VAL A 16 -3.00 -1.58 -18.87
N LEU A 17 -2.62 -1.52 -20.15
CA LEU A 17 -1.32 -1.93 -20.61
C LEU A 17 -0.26 -1.57 -19.58
N SER A 18 0.68 -2.48 -19.40
CA SER A 18 1.95 -2.35 -18.67
C SER A 18 2.61 -1.01 -18.99
N THR A 19 2.19 0.04 -18.30
CA THR A 19 3.00 1.23 -18.14
C THR A 19 4.23 0.74 -17.38
N ASP A 20 5.40 1.26 -17.73
CA ASP A 20 6.66 1.07 -17.01
C ASP A 20 6.49 1.59 -15.56
N ARG A 21 5.73 0.85 -14.74
CA ARG A 21 5.37 1.25 -13.39
C ARG A 21 6.50 0.76 -12.53
N THR A 22 7.33 1.69 -12.07
CA THR A 22 8.37 1.43 -11.09
C THR A 22 7.70 0.73 -9.91
N SER A 23 7.91 -0.58 -9.80
CA SER A 23 7.33 -1.38 -8.73
C SER A 23 7.82 -0.85 -7.40
N TYR A 24 6.92 -0.62 -6.48
CA TYR A 24 7.20 -0.01 -5.20
C TYR A 24 6.89 -1.01 -4.08
N GLU A 25 7.50 -0.79 -2.92
CA GLU A 25 7.39 -1.71 -1.78
C GLU A 25 6.47 -1.13 -0.71
N ILE A 26 5.48 -1.90 -0.29
CA ILE A 26 4.60 -1.59 0.82
C ILE A 26 5.00 -2.47 1.99
N GLN A 27 5.43 -1.86 3.08
CA GLN A 27 5.78 -2.55 4.32
C GLN A 27 4.71 -2.29 5.38
N LEU A 28 4.17 -3.35 5.96
CA LEU A 28 3.27 -3.33 7.09
C LEU A 28 4.07 -3.52 8.37
N TRP A 29 3.94 -2.57 9.29
CA TRP A 29 4.58 -2.56 10.59
C TRP A 29 3.53 -2.56 11.71
N SER A 30 3.83 -3.24 12.81
CA SER A 30 3.11 -3.12 14.08
C SER A 30 4.06 -2.53 15.12
N GLY A 31 3.85 -1.26 15.46
CA GLY A 31 4.78 -0.50 16.30
C GLY A 31 6.19 -0.50 15.71
N MET A 32 7.10 -1.26 16.33
CA MET A 32 8.51 -1.38 15.96
C MET A 32 8.85 -2.66 15.18
N ARG A 33 7.88 -3.55 14.93
CA ARG A 33 8.11 -4.81 14.20
C ARG A 33 7.53 -4.74 12.80
N MET A 34 8.34 -5.05 11.79
CA MET A 34 7.82 -5.30 10.44
C MET A 34 7.07 -6.63 10.44
N LEU A 35 5.81 -6.60 10.05
CA LEU A 35 4.97 -7.79 9.95
C LEU A 35 5.05 -8.43 8.57
N LYS A 36 4.99 -7.60 7.53
CA LYS A 36 4.94 -8.09 6.15
C LYS A 36 5.41 -7.02 5.18
N SER A 37 6.02 -7.39 4.08
CA SER A 37 6.24 -6.51 2.94
C SER A 37 5.55 -7.06 1.70
N PHE A 38 5.14 -6.16 0.83
CA PHE A 38 4.46 -6.42 -0.42
C PHE A 38 5.13 -5.59 -1.48
N LYS A 39 5.34 -6.15 -2.67
CA LYS A 39 5.79 -5.37 -3.83
C LYS A 39 4.63 -5.31 -4.80
N THR A 40 4.33 -4.11 -5.27
CA THR A 40 3.25 -3.88 -6.21
C THR A 40 3.60 -2.74 -7.13
N ASP A 41 3.12 -2.83 -8.34
CA ASP A 41 3.16 -1.82 -9.40
C ASP A 41 1.76 -1.23 -9.63
N GLN A 42 0.73 -1.78 -9.00
CA GLN A 42 -0.65 -1.30 -9.11
C GLN A 42 -0.86 -0.01 -8.30
N PRO A 43 -1.66 0.96 -8.78
CA PRO A 43 -1.95 2.19 -8.04
C PRO A 43 -2.74 1.94 -6.74
N THR A 44 -3.57 0.90 -6.74
CA THR A 44 -4.36 0.50 -5.58
C THR A 44 -3.83 -0.81 -5.03
N PHE A 45 -3.56 -0.86 -3.71
CA PHE A 45 -3.16 -2.09 -3.04
C PHE A 45 -3.97 -2.33 -1.77
N SER A 46 -4.57 -3.51 -1.70
CA SER A 46 -5.35 -3.92 -0.53
C SER A 46 -4.46 -4.69 0.42
N ILE A 47 -4.12 -4.08 1.57
CA ILE A 47 -3.39 -4.81 2.61
C ILE A 47 -4.35 -5.82 3.24
N PRO A 48 -4.02 -7.12 3.19
CA PRO A 48 -4.82 -8.13 3.86
C PRO A 48 -4.80 -7.87 5.36
N THR A 49 -5.97 -7.50 5.90
CA THR A 49 -6.17 -7.29 7.34
C THR A 49 -6.64 -8.56 8.05
N VAL A 50 -6.87 -9.63 7.30
CA VAL A 50 -7.15 -10.98 7.81
C VAL A 50 -5.96 -11.47 8.62
N GLY A 51 -6.24 -11.95 9.84
CA GLY A 51 -5.22 -12.41 10.79
C GLY A 51 -4.45 -11.32 11.52
N LEU A 52 -4.63 -10.03 11.18
CA LEU A 52 -4.05 -8.93 11.96
C LEU A 52 -4.89 -8.69 13.23
N PRO A 53 -4.31 -8.74 14.44
CA PRO A 53 -5.05 -8.39 15.67
C PRO A 53 -5.51 -6.92 15.66
N ALA A 54 -6.46 -6.56 16.52
CA ALA A 54 -6.80 -5.15 16.74
C ALA A 54 -5.57 -4.42 17.29
N GLY A 55 -5.31 -3.22 16.80
CA GLY A 55 -4.10 -2.49 17.18
C GLY A 55 -3.66 -1.45 16.17
N LEU A 56 -2.50 -0.89 16.46
CA LEU A 56 -1.87 0.14 15.66
C LEU A 56 -0.90 -0.45 14.65
N TYR A 57 -1.12 -0.09 13.39
CA TYR A 57 -0.29 -0.47 12.27
C TYR A 57 0.23 0.75 11.53
N PHE A 58 1.43 0.62 10.96
CA PHE A 58 2.04 1.61 10.10
C PHE A 58 2.30 0.97 8.74
N VAL A 59 1.70 1.53 7.71
CA VAL A 59 1.91 1.14 6.32
C VAL A 59 2.95 2.09 5.75
N ARG A 60 4.07 1.56 5.25
CA ARG A 60 5.13 2.36 4.63
C ARG A 60 5.23 2.00 3.17
N VAL A 61 5.01 2.96 2.28
CA VAL A 61 5.15 2.80 0.84
C VAL A 61 6.48 3.39 0.43
N VAL A 62 7.41 2.56 -0.04
CA VAL A 62 8.74 2.94 -0.52
C VAL A 62 8.70 2.97 -2.04
N LYS A 63 8.70 4.16 -2.62
CA LYS A 63 8.65 4.42 -4.06
C LYS A 63 9.75 5.43 -4.41
N ASP A 64 10.58 5.13 -5.40
CA ASP A 64 11.63 6.03 -5.91
C ASP A 64 12.57 6.60 -4.82
N GLY A 65 12.88 5.80 -3.79
CA GLY A 65 13.71 6.23 -2.65
C GLY A 65 12.97 7.09 -1.61
N GLN A 66 11.73 7.47 -1.86
CA GLN A 66 10.85 8.12 -0.89
C GLN A 66 10.01 7.09 -0.13
N THR A 67 9.81 7.33 1.17
CA THR A 67 8.97 6.49 2.03
C THR A 67 7.77 7.27 2.54
N TYR A 68 6.57 6.85 2.15
CA TYR A 68 5.30 7.41 2.60
C TYR A 68 4.71 6.55 3.71
N THR A 69 4.50 7.12 4.89
CA THR A 69 3.95 6.37 6.03
C THR A 69 2.49 6.74 6.27
N GLN A 70 1.62 5.73 6.30
CA GLN A 70 0.21 5.85 6.62
C GLN A 70 -0.12 5.05 7.88
N LYS A 71 -0.74 5.70 8.85
CA LYS A 71 -1.16 5.08 10.11
C LYS A 71 -2.51 4.39 9.92
N LEU A 72 -2.57 3.10 10.24
CA LEU A 72 -3.78 2.29 10.20
C LEU A 72 -4.14 1.85 11.62
N ILE A 73 -5.32 2.24 12.10
CA ILE A 73 -5.83 1.79 13.40
C ILE A 73 -6.90 0.75 13.11
N LYS A 74 -6.62 -0.50 13.46
CA LYS A 74 -7.62 -1.57 13.41
C LYS A 74 -8.32 -1.59 14.77
N LYS A 75 -9.59 -1.21 14.81
CA LYS A 75 -10.47 -1.40 15.95
C LYS A 75 -11.02 -2.83 15.97
#